data_AF-A0A0D2RJT9-F1
#
_entry.id   AF-A0A0D2RJT9-F1
#
_cell.length_a   1.000
_cell.length_b   1.000
_cell.length_c   1.000
_cell.angle_alpha   90.00
_cell.angle_beta   90.00
_cell.angle_gamma   90.00
#
_symmetry.space_group_name_H-M   'P 1'
#
loop_
_entity.id
_entity.type
_entity.pdbx_description
1 polymer ?
#
loop_
_entity_poly.entity_id
_entity_poly.type
_entity_poly.pdbx_seq_one_letter_code
_entity_poly.pdbx_strand_id
1 'polypeptide(L)'
;MAASFRKSKPVENINPTPGSKNGCRSNRFMEDGVLLTWDNLSVTVAGGRPILQGMTGYARPGEPLAIMGPSGCGKSTLLDTITGRQGPNTSQAGHILINGRKQALAYGTSAYVTQDDALITTLTIREAVYYSAQLQLPDTMANSEKNERAKTTIREMGLQDAMDTRIGGWGAKGLSGGQKMRVSICIKILTRPKLLFLDKPTSGLDSAASYYVMSRIASLNQKDNIGRIIIASIHQPGAKAKLCISVSASNEFFALDGFPCPSLQNPSDHFLKTINKDFDKDIEQGFANGIPTLEVIDILVKSYC
;
A
#
# COMPACT_ATOMS: atom_id res chain seq x y z
N MET A 1 -44.02 -8.43 -1.89
CA MET A 1 -44.34 -8.79 -3.29
C MET A 1 -43.03 -9.18 -3.94
N ALA A 2 -42.91 -10.46 -4.32
CA ALA A 2 -41.66 -11.10 -4.71
C ALA A 2 -41.14 -10.58 -6.06
N ALA A 3 -39.81 -10.40 -6.17
CA ALA A 3 -39.12 -10.27 -7.44
C ALA A 3 -38.07 -11.39 -7.54
N SER A 4 -38.33 -12.27 -8.50
CA SER A 4 -37.61 -13.50 -8.84
C SER A 4 -36.28 -13.17 -9.53
N PHE A 5 -35.17 -13.77 -9.07
CA PHE A 5 -33.92 -13.81 -9.82
C PHE A 5 -33.60 -15.23 -10.26
N ARG A 6 -33.33 -15.36 -11.58
CA ARG A 6 -33.08 -16.59 -12.31
C ARG A 6 -31.85 -17.33 -11.78
N LYS A 7 -32.00 -18.62 -11.52
CA LYS A 7 -30.90 -19.59 -11.36
C LYS A 7 -30.13 -19.71 -12.68
N SER A 8 -28.83 -19.40 -12.68
CA SER A 8 -27.91 -19.85 -13.73
C SER A 8 -27.64 -21.35 -13.56
N LYS A 9 -27.63 -22.07 -14.69
CA LYS A 9 -27.51 -23.53 -14.79
C LYS A 9 -26.13 -24.03 -14.34
N PRO A 10 -26.04 -25.28 -13.85
CA PRO A 10 -24.78 -25.88 -13.41
C PRO A 10 -23.87 -26.17 -14.61
N VAL A 11 -22.56 -25.97 -14.41
CA VAL A 11 -21.50 -26.27 -15.38
C VAL A 11 -21.42 -27.79 -15.58
N GLU A 12 -21.73 -28.26 -16.78
CA GLU A 12 -21.54 -29.66 -17.17
C GLU A 12 -20.05 -29.99 -17.36
N ASN A 13 -19.66 -31.14 -16.82
CA ASN A 13 -18.34 -31.74 -16.94
C ASN A 13 -18.02 -32.08 -18.40
N ILE A 14 -16.93 -31.53 -18.94
CA ILE A 14 -16.35 -31.97 -20.20
C ILE A 14 -15.02 -32.66 -19.90
N ASN A 15 -15.00 -33.99 -20.04
CA ASN A 15 -13.78 -34.80 -20.00
C ASN A 15 -12.92 -34.50 -21.25
N PRO A 16 -11.58 -34.37 -21.14
CA PRO A 16 -10.73 -34.11 -22.28
C PRO A 16 -10.36 -35.39 -23.05
N THR A 17 -10.64 -35.39 -24.36
CA THR A 17 -10.05 -36.34 -25.34
C THR A 17 -8.63 -35.92 -25.74
N PRO A 18 -7.72 -36.87 -26.03
CA PRO A 18 -6.30 -36.58 -26.15
C PRO A 18 -5.87 -36.19 -27.58
N GLY A 19 -4.99 -35.19 -27.66
CA GLY A 19 -4.01 -35.07 -28.74
C GLY A 19 -4.24 -33.97 -29.77
N SER A 20 -3.57 -32.82 -29.58
CA SER A 20 -2.81 -32.18 -30.65
C SER A 20 -1.80 -31.21 -30.04
N LYS A 21 -0.52 -31.49 -30.28
CA LYS A 21 0.63 -30.70 -29.84
C LYS A 21 0.69 -29.44 -30.69
N ASN A 22 0.61 -28.26 -30.06
CA ASN A 22 1.29 -27.05 -30.50
C ASN A 22 1.46 -26.09 -29.31
N GLY A 23 2.68 -25.57 -29.17
CA GLY A 23 3.23 -25.05 -27.92
C GLY A 23 2.47 -23.88 -27.32
N CYS A 24 1.89 -24.11 -26.13
CA CYS A 24 1.51 -23.05 -25.22
C CYS A 24 2.69 -22.83 -24.26
N ARG A 25 3.24 -21.61 -24.23
CA ARG A 25 4.16 -21.14 -23.19
C ARG A 25 3.45 -21.28 -21.85
N SER A 26 3.74 -22.38 -21.17
CA SER A 26 3.24 -22.74 -19.86
C SER A 26 3.58 -21.67 -18.83
N ASN A 27 2.57 -20.98 -18.33
CA ASN A 27 2.24 -20.85 -16.91
C ASN A 27 3.41 -20.80 -15.91
N ARG A 28 4.43 -19.97 -16.14
CA ARG A 28 5.66 -19.93 -15.33
C ARG A 28 5.75 -18.75 -14.34
N PHE A 29 4.68 -17.97 -14.17
CA PHE A 29 4.68 -16.78 -13.29
C PHE A 29 3.86 -16.95 -12.00
N MET A 30 3.23 -18.10 -11.76
CA MET A 30 2.34 -18.30 -10.60
C MET A 30 2.99 -18.99 -9.39
N GLU A 31 4.24 -19.50 -9.46
CA GLU A 31 4.76 -20.38 -8.40
C GLU A 31 5.50 -19.70 -7.23
N ASP A 32 5.96 -18.45 -7.34
CA ASP A 32 6.78 -17.81 -6.26
C ASP A 32 6.21 -16.50 -5.68
N GLY A 33 5.05 -16.05 -6.17
CA GLY A 33 4.45 -14.79 -5.75
C GLY A 33 3.62 -14.89 -4.46
N VAL A 34 3.78 -13.92 -3.55
CA VAL A 34 2.82 -13.72 -2.45
C VAL A 34 1.65 -12.90 -3.00
N LEU A 35 0.43 -13.41 -2.93
CA LEU A 35 -0.81 -12.69 -3.21
C LEU A 35 -1.50 -12.37 -1.88
N LEU A 36 -1.77 -11.10 -1.65
CA LEU A 36 -2.54 -10.64 -0.50
C LEU A 36 -3.95 -10.29 -0.95
N THR A 37 -4.97 -10.84 -0.30
CA THR A 37 -6.37 -10.48 -0.55
C THR A 37 -7.09 -10.16 0.76
N TRP A 38 -8.04 -9.24 0.71
CA TRP A 38 -8.99 -8.98 1.78
C TRP A 38 -10.39 -8.95 1.21
N ASP A 39 -11.35 -9.51 1.95
CA ASP A 39 -12.72 -9.66 1.51
C ASP A 39 -13.71 -9.27 2.61
N ASN A 40 -14.67 -8.43 2.24
CA ASN A 40 -15.73 -7.89 3.10
C ASN A 40 -15.21 -7.32 4.44
N LEU A 41 -14.07 -6.65 4.38
CA LEU A 41 -13.36 -6.17 5.55
C LEU A 41 -14.08 -4.97 6.17
N SER A 42 -14.54 -5.13 7.41
CA SER A 42 -15.25 -4.10 8.17
C SER A 42 -14.61 -3.90 9.53
N VAL A 43 -14.51 -2.64 9.96
CA VAL A 43 -13.88 -2.26 11.23
C VAL A 43 -14.77 -1.27 11.96
N THR A 44 -15.04 -1.54 13.22
CA THR A 44 -15.91 -0.73 14.09
C THR A 44 -15.19 -0.42 15.40
N VAL A 45 -15.25 0.83 15.86
CA VAL A 45 -14.70 1.21 17.17
C VAL A 45 -15.68 0.93 18.31
N ALA A 46 -15.16 0.82 19.53
CA ALA A 46 -15.97 0.84 20.75
C ALA A 46 -16.98 2.00 20.70
N GLY A 47 -18.26 1.67 20.88
CA GLY A 47 -19.38 2.60 20.65
C GLY A 47 -20.11 2.42 19.32
N GLY A 48 -19.75 1.41 18.51
CA GLY A 48 -20.53 0.99 17.35
C GLY A 48 -20.35 1.85 16.10
N ARG A 49 -19.45 2.84 16.12
CA ARG A 49 -19.17 3.68 14.96
C ARG A 49 -18.30 2.91 13.94
N PRO A 50 -18.80 2.65 12.72
CA PRO A 50 -18.00 1.99 11.69
C PRO A 50 -16.92 2.95 11.14
N ILE A 51 -15.69 2.45 10.99
CA ILE A 51 -14.59 3.12 10.28
C ILE A 51 -14.50 2.58 8.84
N LEU A 52 -14.48 1.26 8.69
CA LEU A 52 -14.43 0.57 7.39
C LEU A 52 -15.67 -0.30 7.23
N GLN A 53 -16.20 -0.38 6.01
CA GLN A 53 -17.43 -1.12 5.70
C GLN A 53 -17.24 -1.88 4.40
N GLY A 54 -17.22 -3.21 4.48
CA GLY A 54 -17.25 -4.11 3.33
C GLY A 54 -16.13 -3.91 2.31
N MET A 55 -14.92 -3.59 2.76
CA MET A 55 -13.79 -3.35 1.86
C MET A 55 -13.26 -4.67 1.30
N THR A 56 -13.19 -4.80 -0.02
CA THR A 56 -12.60 -5.95 -0.73
C THR A 56 -11.49 -5.47 -1.66
N GLY A 57 -10.43 -6.26 -1.80
CA GLY A 57 -9.32 -5.93 -2.69
C GLY A 57 -8.16 -6.92 -2.61
N TYR A 58 -7.15 -6.68 -3.43
CA TYR A 58 -5.96 -7.52 -3.50
C TYR A 58 -4.71 -6.72 -3.84
N ALA A 59 -3.55 -7.31 -3.54
CA ALA A 59 -2.24 -6.76 -3.89
C ALA A 59 -1.32 -7.88 -4.41
N ARG A 60 -0.55 -7.56 -5.47
CA ARG A 60 0.30 -8.52 -6.18
C ARG A 60 1.78 -8.11 -6.14
N PRO A 61 2.70 -9.08 -6.24
CA PRO A 61 4.13 -8.80 -6.36
C PRO A 61 4.42 -7.91 -7.57
N GLY A 62 5.36 -6.97 -7.42
CA GLY A 62 5.80 -6.10 -8.52
C GLY A 62 4.87 -4.94 -8.85
N GLU A 63 3.63 -4.96 -8.36
CA GLU A 63 2.65 -3.88 -8.53
C GLU A 63 2.49 -3.11 -7.22
N PRO A 64 3.10 -1.91 -7.07
CA PRO A 64 2.88 -1.10 -5.89
C PRO A 64 1.42 -0.64 -5.82
N LEU A 65 0.80 -0.82 -4.65
CA LEU A 65 -0.57 -0.42 -4.38
C LEU A 65 -0.59 0.90 -3.60
N ALA A 66 -1.28 1.90 -4.14
CA ALA A 66 -1.47 3.17 -3.45
C ALA A 66 -2.89 3.23 -2.86
N ILE A 67 -2.98 3.43 -1.55
CA ILE A 67 -4.25 3.70 -0.85
C ILE A 67 -4.39 5.21 -0.70
N MET A 68 -5.34 5.80 -1.42
CA MET A 68 -5.56 7.23 -1.47
C MET A 68 -6.90 7.60 -0.83
N GLY A 69 -7.02 8.84 -0.37
CA GLY A 69 -8.23 9.36 0.24
C GLY A 69 -7.93 10.48 1.25
N PRO A 70 -8.94 11.19 1.74
CA PRO A 70 -8.78 12.35 2.61
C PRO A 70 -8.29 11.94 4.00
N SER A 71 -7.91 12.90 4.83
CA SER A 71 -7.71 12.66 6.25
C SER A 71 -8.98 12.07 6.89
N GLY A 72 -8.81 11.02 7.70
CA GLY A 72 -9.91 10.39 8.44
C GLY A 72 -10.76 9.34 7.69
N CYS A 73 -10.49 9.04 6.42
CA CYS A 73 -11.25 8.00 5.69
C CYS A 73 -10.88 6.54 6.02
N GLY A 74 -9.99 6.30 7.00
CA GLY A 74 -9.62 4.95 7.41
C GLY A 74 -8.44 4.31 6.67
N LYS A 75 -7.60 5.07 5.93
CA LYS A 75 -6.37 4.55 5.29
C LYS A 75 -5.46 3.78 6.27
N SER A 76 -5.06 4.43 7.35
CA SER A 76 -4.21 3.83 8.39
C SER A 76 -4.93 2.63 9.02
N THR A 77 -6.24 2.74 9.28
CA THR A 77 -7.06 1.63 9.79
C THR A 77 -7.07 0.43 8.84
N LEU A 78 -7.14 0.65 7.52
CA LEU A 78 -7.08 -0.43 6.54
C LEU A 78 -5.71 -1.10 6.57
N LEU A 79 -4.61 -0.33 6.56
CA LEU A 79 -3.26 -0.87 6.68
C LEU A 79 -3.06 -1.65 7.99
N ASP A 80 -3.48 -1.09 9.13
CA ASP A 80 -3.37 -1.72 10.44
C ASP A 80 -4.18 -3.02 10.51
N THR A 81 -5.36 -3.03 9.89
CA THR A 81 -6.21 -4.22 9.85
C THR A 81 -5.61 -5.31 8.97
N ILE A 82 -5.16 -4.97 7.76
CA ILE A 82 -4.50 -5.91 6.86
C ILE A 82 -3.23 -6.47 7.51
N THR A 83 -2.53 -5.67 8.32
CA THR A 83 -1.31 -6.08 9.02
C THR A 83 -1.53 -6.76 10.37
N GLY A 84 -2.78 -6.90 10.82
CA GLY A 84 -3.11 -7.49 12.12
C GLY A 84 -2.69 -6.64 13.33
N ARG A 85 -2.44 -5.35 13.15
CA ARG A 85 -2.01 -4.38 14.17
C ARG A 85 -3.18 -3.67 14.86
N GLN A 86 -4.35 -4.29 14.92
CA GLN A 86 -5.53 -3.64 15.47
C GLN A 86 -5.40 -3.32 16.95
N GLY A 87 -5.96 -2.18 17.35
CA GLY A 87 -6.01 -1.76 18.75
C GLY A 87 -7.04 -2.58 19.56
N PRO A 88 -6.95 -2.57 20.90
CA PRO A 88 -7.85 -3.34 21.76
C PRO A 88 -9.32 -2.90 21.70
N ASN A 89 -9.60 -1.70 21.21
CA ASN A 89 -10.95 -1.10 21.19
C ASN A 89 -11.63 -1.16 19.81
N THR A 90 -11.20 -2.08 18.94
CA THR A 90 -11.76 -2.26 17.59
C THR A 90 -12.25 -3.68 17.36
N SER A 91 -13.40 -3.81 16.72
CA SER A 91 -13.93 -5.08 16.23
C SER A 91 -13.71 -5.18 14.72
N GLN A 92 -13.30 -6.36 14.25
CA GLN A 92 -13.04 -6.67 12.84
C GLN A 92 -13.98 -7.78 12.35
N ALA A 93 -14.52 -7.58 11.15
CA ALA A 93 -15.20 -8.62 10.37
C ALA A 93 -14.57 -8.72 8.97
N GLY A 94 -14.77 -9.86 8.31
CA GLY A 94 -14.21 -10.17 6.98
C GLY A 94 -12.98 -11.07 7.03
N HIS A 95 -12.37 -11.27 5.86
CA HIS A 95 -11.26 -12.21 5.68
C HIS A 95 -10.02 -11.49 5.14
N ILE A 96 -8.85 -11.85 5.67
CA ILE A 96 -7.55 -11.48 5.11
C ILE A 96 -6.83 -12.78 4.80
N LEU A 97 -6.41 -12.94 3.55
CA LEU A 97 -5.84 -14.18 3.03
C LEU A 97 -4.49 -13.88 2.37
N ILE A 98 -3.53 -14.75 2.64
CA ILE A 98 -2.22 -14.78 1.97
C ILE A 98 -2.21 -16.07 1.15
N ASN A 99 -2.07 -15.95 -0.17
CA ASN A 99 -2.16 -17.09 -1.09
C ASN A 99 -3.44 -17.92 -0.88
N GLY A 100 -4.57 -17.25 -0.62
CA GLY A 100 -5.86 -17.88 -0.37
C GLY A 100 -6.03 -18.53 1.01
N ARG A 101 -5.05 -18.42 1.90
CA ARG A 101 -5.09 -19.00 3.26
C ARG A 101 -5.13 -17.92 4.32
N LYS A 102 -5.92 -18.13 5.38
CA LYS A 102 -5.90 -17.28 6.58
C LYS A 102 -4.59 -17.55 7.34
N GLN A 103 -3.61 -16.68 7.16
CA GLN A 103 -2.29 -16.82 7.77
C GLN A 103 -1.96 -15.56 8.57
N ALA A 104 -1.49 -15.75 9.81
CA ALA A 104 -0.95 -14.65 10.59
C ALA A 104 0.32 -14.12 9.92
N LEU A 105 0.44 -12.80 9.83
CA LEU A 105 1.64 -12.16 9.31
C LEU A 105 2.78 -12.34 10.30
N ALA A 106 3.68 -13.28 10.01
CA ALA A 106 4.85 -13.53 10.82
C ALA A 106 5.85 -12.37 10.72
N TYR A 107 6.52 -12.07 11.84
CA TYR A 107 7.64 -11.13 11.88
C TYR A 107 8.73 -11.54 10.87
N GLY A 108 9.28 -10.57 10.13
CA GLY A 108 10.24 -10.81 9.05
C GLY A 108 9.60 -11.06 7.67
N THR A 109 8.39 -11.63 7.61
CA THR A 109 7.65 -11.80 6.34
C THR A 109 7.00 -10.50 5.89
N SER A 110 6.55 -9.69 6.84
CA SER A 110 5.98 -8.37 6.62
C SER A 110 6.71 -7.29 7.41
N ALA A 111 6.74 -6.06 6.88
CA ALA A 111 7.21 -4.89 7.61
C ALA A 111 6.22 -3.73 7.46
N TYR A 112 6.11 -2.93 8.52
CA TYR A 112 5.24 -1.76 8.59
C TYR A 112 6.08 -0.53 8.94
N VAL A 113 5.95 0.52 8.13
CA VAL A 113 6.58 1.82 8.34
C VAL A 113 5.51 2.83 8.71
N THR A 114 5.63 3.43 9.88
CA THR A 114 4.75 4.50 10.35
C THR A 114 5.34 5.87 10.01
N GLN A 115 4.49 6.89 9.93
CA GLN A 115 4.92 8.30 9.77
C GLN A 115 5.86 8.75 10.91
N ASP A 116 5.52 8.44 12.16
CA ASP A 116 6.29 8.81 13.35
C ASP A 116 7.10 7.62 13.88
N ASP A 117 8.07 7.12 13.11
CA ASP A 117 8.96 6.06 13.60
C ASP A 117 9.95 6.66 14.61
N ALA A 118 9.99 6.07 15.82
CA ALA A 118 10.79 6.55 16.93
C ALA A 118 12.29 6.22 16.71
N LEU A 119 12.94 7.01 15.86
CA LEU A 119 14.38 6.91 15.65
C LEU A 119 15.14 7.48 16.84
N ILE A 120 16.18 6.77 17.30
CA ILE A 120 17.08 7.25 18.36
C ILE A 120 17.91 8.40 17.80
N THR A 121 17.58 9.63 18.18
CA THR A 121 18.09 10.86 17.56
C THR A 121 19.58 11.10 17.81
N THR A 122 20.16 10.46 18.83
CA THR A 122 21.58 10.58 19.19
C THR A 122 22.49 9.71 18.32
N LEU A 123 21.95 8.68 17.66
CA LEU A 123 22.70 7.78 16.79
C LEU A 123 22.93 8.38 15.40
N THR A 124 24.00 7.94 14.76
CA THR A 124 24.23 8.09 13.32
C THR A 124 23.38 7.11 12.52
N ILE A 125 23.23 7.35 11.21
CA ILE A 125 22.57 6.39 10.31
C ILE A 125 23.27 5.03 10.39
N ARG A 126 24.60 5.00 10.34
CA ARG A 126 25.40 3.78 10.41
C ARG A 126 25.08 3.00 11.67
N GLU A 127 25.16 3.64 12.83
CA GLU A 127 24.88 3.00 14.11
C GLU A 127 23.45 2.47 14.16
N ALA A 128 22.45 3.30 13.85
CA ALA A 128 21.05 2.91 13.94
C ALA A 128 20.71 1.70 13.06
N VAL A 129 21.21 1.67 11.81
CA VAL A 129 20.95 0.57 10.88
C VAL A 129 21.77 -0.67 11.23
N TYR A 130 23.04 -0.52 11.65
CA TYR A 130 23.88 -1.66 12.03
C TYR A 130 23.35 -2.33 13.30
N TYR A 131 23.01 -1.56 14.33
CA TYR A 131 22.39 -2.11 15.54
C TYR A 131 21.06 -2.80 15.21
N SER A 132 20.23 -2.20 14.35
CA SER A 132 19.01 -2.84 13.88
C SER A 132 19.26 -4.15 13.15
N ALA A 133 20.28 -4.22 12.29
CA ALA A 133 20.65 -5.44 11.59
C ALA A 133 21.09 -6.54 12.55
N GLN A 134 21.84 -6.19 13.60
CA GLN A 134 22.26 -7.15 14.60
C GLN A 134 21.11 -7.76 15.37
N LEU A 135 20.10 -6.95 15.71
CA LEU A 135 18.93 -7.37 16.49
C LEU A 135 17.86 -8.11 15.67
N GLN A 136 17.68 -7.72 14.41
CA GLN A 136 16.57 -8.23 13.58
C GLN A 136 16.96 -9.40 12.68
N LEU A 137 18.25 -9.54 12.35
CA LEU A 137 18.71 -10.62 11.49
C LEU A 137 19.05 -11.87 12.30
N PRO A 138 18.82 -13.09 11.76
CA PRO A 138 19.02 -14.34 12.48
C PRO A 138 20.44 -14.48 13.06
N ASP A 139 20.57 -15.11 14.22
CA ASP A 139 21.87 -15.39 14.85
C ASP A 139 22.73 -16.38 14.05
N THR A 140 22.11 -17.15 13.15
CA THR A 140 22.80 -18.01 12.19
C THR A 140 23.56 -17.22 11.12
N MET A 141 23.29 -15.91 10.98
CA MET A 141 23.97 -15.04 10.04
C MET A 141 25.23 -14.43 10.66
N ALA A 142 26.37 -14.55 9.99
CA ALA A 142 27.63 -13.99 10.47
C ALA A 142 27.57 -12.46 10.60
N ASN A 143 28.27 -11.89 11.58
CA ASN A 143 28.33 -10.44 11.80
C ASN A 143 28.77 -9.66 10.55
N SER A 144 29.71 -10.20 9.77
CA SER A 144 30.15 -9.60 8.51
C SER A 144 29.02 -9.53 7.49
N GLU A 145 28.20 -10.58 7.38
CA GLU A 145 27.05 -10.61 6.47
C GLU A 145 25.94 -9.66 6.94
N LYS A 146 25.66 -9.59 8.26
CA LYS A 146 24.72 -8.63 8.85
C LYS A 146 25.14 -7.19 8.54
N ASN A 147 26.42 -6.87 8.69
CA ASN A 147 26.98 -5.56 8.38
C ASN A 147 26.93 -5.23 6.87
N GLU A 148 27.23 -6.18 6.01
CA GLU A 148 27.17 -5.96 4.56
C GLU A 148 25.72 -5.77 4.09
N ARG A 149 24.77 -6.49 4.69
CA ARG A 149 23.33 -6.27 4.46
C ARG A 149 22.93 -4.85 4.86
N ALA A 150 23.27 -4.42 6.08
CA ALA A 150 23.01 -3.05 6.53
C ALA A 150 23.59 -1.99 5.58
N LYS A 151 24.85 -2.15 5.17
CA LYS A 151 25.53 -1.26 4.23
C LYS A 151 24.84 -1.21 2.87
N THR A 152 24.41 -2.36 2.36
CA THR A 152 23.68 -2.47 1.09
C THR A 152 22.34 -1.75 1.17
N THR A 153 21.58 -1.96 2.25
CA THR A 153 20.29 -1.31 2.46
C THR A 153 20.38 0.20 2.60
N ILE A 154 21.44 0.72 3.23
CA ILE A 154 21.73 2.16 3.29
C ILE A 154 21.93 2.72 1.87
N ARG A 155 22.68 2.01 1.02
CA ARG A 155 22.93 2.40 -0.37
C ARG A 155 21.66 2.33 -1.21
N GLU A 156 20.82 1.31 -1.01
CA GLU A 156 19.52 1.17 -1.68
C GLU A 156 18.62 2.38 -1.40
N MET A 157 18.64 2.89 -0.17
CA MET A 157 17.91 4.09 0.23
C MET A 157 18.63 5.40 -0.08
N GLY A 158 19.81 5.37 -0.70
CA GLY A 158 20.56 6.57 -1.10
C GLY A 158 21.04 7.40 0.09
N LEU A 159 21.49 6.75 1.16
CA LEU A 159 21.94 7.36 2.42
C LEU A 159 23.46 7.21 2.65
N GLN A 160 24.21 6.67 1.69
CA GLN A 160 25.64 6.36 1.83
C GLN A 160 26.50 7.59 2.20
N ASP A 161 26.17 8.76 1.64
CA ASP A 161 26.94 9.99 1.86
C ASP A 161 26.66 10.63 3.23
N ALA A 162 25.60 10.18 3.91
CA ALA A 162 25.16 10.68 5.22
C ALA A 162 25.32 9.63 6.33
N MET A 163 26.05 8.53 6.08
CA MET A 163 26.14 7.40 7.02
C MET A 163 26.58 7.80 8.43
N ASP A 164 27.53 8.72 8.52
CA ASP A 164 28.12 9.17 9.80
C ASP A 164 27.45 10.44 10.34
N THR A 165 26.33 10.86 9.72
CA THR A 165 25.52 11.98 10.19
C THR A 165 24.55 11.51 11.27
N ARG A 166 24.47 12.25 12.38
CA ARG A 166 23.48 12.02 13.44
C ARG A 166 22.05 12.22 12.93
N ILE A 167 21.14 11.36 13.37
CA ILE A 167 19.72 11.42 13.02
C ILE A 167 19.13 12.78 13.41
N GLY A 168 19.43 13.25 14.62
CA GLY A 168 19.02 14.57 15.12
C GLY A 168 17.52 14.65 15.45
N GLY A 169 17.18 15.57 16.35
CA GLY A 169 15.85 15.67 16.97
C GLY A 169 15.45 17.11 17.24
N TRP A 170 14.41 17.28 18.05
CA TRP A 170 13.96 18.60 18.49
C TRP A 170 15.07 19.24 19.35
N GLY A 171 15.77 20.23 18.79
CA GLY A 171 16.91 20.90 19.46
C GLY A 171 18.31 20.47 19.01
N ALA A 172 18.45 19.46 18.14
CA ALA A 172 19.75 19.04 17.59
C ALA A 172 19.69 18.89 16.07
N LYS A 173 20.51 19.67 15.36
CA LYS A 173 20.64 19.59 13.89
C LYS A 173 21.03 18.16 13.49
N GLY A 174 20.38 17.64 12.45
CA GLY A 174 20.65 16.32 11.91
C GLY A 174 20.02 16.17 10.53
N LEU A 175 19.43 15.01 10.28
CA LEU A 175 18.85 14.65 8.99
C LEU A 175 17.60 15.46 8.65
N SER A 176 17.37 15.67 7.35
CA SER A 176 16.10 16.19 6.84
C SER A 176 14.96 15.19 7.07
N GLY A 177 13.70 15.65 7.02
CA GLY A 177 12.53 14.77 7.18
C GLY A 177 12.55 13.60 6.19
N GLY A 178 12.87 13.87 4.91
CA GLY A 178 12.95 12.82 3.89
C GLY A 178 14.13 11.85 4.09
N GLN A 179 15.24 12.31 4.70
CA GLN A 179 16.32 11.41 5.10
C GLN A 179 15.89 10.52 6.28
N LYS A 180 15.24 11.09 7.30
CA LYS A 180 14.70 10.32 8.45
C LYS A 180 13.71 9.25 8.01
N MET A 181 12.80 9.60 7.10
CA MET A 181 11.86 8.64 6.51
C MET A 181 12.59 7.50 5.80
N ARG A 182 13.63 7.81 5.02
CA ARG A 182 14.45 6.78 4.36
C ARG A 182 15.23 5.91 5.35
N VAL A 183 15.68 6.45 6.49
CA VAL A 183 16.30 5.67 7.58
C VAL A 183 15.29 4.71 8.22
N SER A 184 14.06 5.18 8.48
CA SER A 184 12.99 4.31 9.00
C SER A 184 12.71 3.15 8.04
N ILE A 185 12.52 3.43 6.75
CA ILE A 185 12.35 2.39 5.73
C ILE A 185 13.56 1.46 5.68
N CYS A 186 14.78 2.00 5.71
CA CYS A 186 16.04 1.25 5.71
C CYS A 186 16.05 0.18 6.82
N ILE A 187 15.66 0.56 8.04
CA ILE A 187 15.58 -0.37 9.17
C ILE A 187 14.55 -1.47 8.92
N LYS A 188 13.37 -1.13 8.38
CA LYS A 188 12.29 -2.10 8.16
C LYS A 188 12.57 -3.11 7.03
N ILE A 189 13.38 -2.74 6.04
CA ILE A 189 13.67 -3.61 4.89
C ILE A 189 14.92 -4.51 5.09
N LEU A 190 15.63 -4.39 6.22
CA LEU A 190 16.77 -5.26 6.57
C LEU A 190 16.42 -6.75 6.53
N THR A 191 15.22 -7.09 7.01
CA THR A 191 14.69 -8.46 7.02
C THR A 191 14.23 -8.95 5.65
N ARG A 192 14.32 -8.10 4.61
CA ARG A 192 13.88 -8.39 3.24
C ARG A 192 12.43 -8.89 3.18
N PRO A 193 11.47 -8.12 3.73
CA PRO A 193 10.08 -8.54 3.84
C PRO A 193 9.46 -8.75 2.45
N LYS A 194 8.55 -9.73 2.31
CA LYS A 194 7.76 -9.91 1.08
C LYS A 194 6.56 -8.97 1.03
N LEU A 195 6.11 -8.46 2.18
CA LEU A 195 5.02 -7.50 2.31
C LEU A 195 5.53 -6.24 3.00
N LEU A 196 5.51 -5.10 2.31
CA LEU A 196 5.93 -3.81 2.86
C LEU A 196 4.75 -2.84 2.89
N PHE A 197 4.37 -2.41 4.09
CA PHE A 197 3.30 -1.46 4.33
C PHE A 197 3.89 -0.12 4.77
N LEU A 198 3.45 0.98 4.15
CA LEU A 198 3.94 2.33 4.41
C LEU A 198 2.75 3.24 4.72
N ASP A 199 2.62 3.71 5.96
CA ASP A 199 1.57 4.67 6.31
C ASP A 199 2.08 6.10 6.14
N LYS A 200 1.56 6.78 5.12
CA LYS A 200 1.83 8.18 4.77
C LYS A 200 3.32 8.51 4.65
N PRO A 201 4.09 7.79 3.81
CA PRO A 201 5.54 7.94 3.71
C PRO A 201 6.00 9.30 3.19
N THR A 202 5.11 10.11 2.64
CA THR A 202 5.39 11.44 2.09
C THR A 202 4.83 12.57 2.94
N SER A 203 4.18 12.28 4.08
CA SER A 203 3.57 13.32 4.90
C SER A 203 4.63 14.22 5.55
N GLY A 204 4.42 15.54 5.47
CA GLY A 204 5.34 16.53 6.00
C GLY A 204 6.62 16.72 5.17
N LEU A 205 6.71 16.12 3.98
CA LEU A 205 7.81 16.30 3.04
C LEU A 205 7.44 17.28 1.93
N ASP A 206 8.42 18.02 1.43
CA ASP A 206 8.28 18.74 0.17
C ASP A 206 8.21 17.77 -1.04
N SER A 207 7.85 18.29 -2.20
CA SER A 207 7.65 17.49 -3.42
C SER A 207 8.92 16.75 -3.87
N ALA A 208 10.10 17.37 -3.74
CA ALA A 208 11.35 16.76 -4.16
C ALA A 208 11.77 15.63 -3.22
N ALA A 209 11.67 15.86 -1.90
CA ALA A 209 11.90 14.84 -0.89
C ALA A 209 10.92 13.67 -1.02
N SER A 210 9.64 13.96 -1.27
CA SER A 210 8.60 12.95 -1.51
C SER A 210 8.90 12.07 -2.72
N TYR A 211 9.24 12.70 -3.86
CA TYR A 211 9.63 11.99 -5.08
C TYR A 211 10.85 11.09 -4.82
N TYR A 212 11.83 11.59 -4.08
CA TYR A 212 13.04 10.83 -3.80
C TYR A 212 12.76 9.63 -2.88
N VAL A 213 11.92 9.79 -1.84
CA VAL A 213 11.48 8.66 -1.00
C VAL A 213 10.76 7.60 -1.83
N MET A 214 9.76 8.01 -2.62
CA MET A 214 8.95 7.10 -3.41
C MET A 214 9.72 6.40 -4.52
N SER A 215 10.67 7.09 -5.17
CA SER A 215 11.54 6.47 -6.18
C SER A 215 12.45 5.40 -5.58
N ARG A 216 12.97 5.60 -4.36
CA ARG A 216 13.74 4.56 -3.64
C ARG A 216 12.86 3.36 -3.29
N ILE A 217 11.64 3.58 -2.80
CA ILE A 217 10.68 2.51 -2.50
C ILE A 217 10.34 1.71 -3.77
N ALA A 218 9.99 2.38 -4.86
CA ALA A 218 9.65 1.74 -6.14
C ALA A 218 10.84 0.93 -6.70
N SER A 219 12.07 1.41 -6.50
CA SER A 219 13.28 0.71 -6.93
C SER A 219 13.55 -0.58 -6.16
N LEU A 220 12.95 -0.79 -4.98
CA LEU A 220 13.15 -2.01 -4.19
C LEU A 220 12.69 -3.26 -4.95
N ASN A 221 11.58 -3.16 -5.69
CA ASN A 221 11.05 -4.28 -6.47
C ASN A 221 11.96 -4.70 -7.65
N GLN A 222 12.88 -3.84 -8.07
CA GLN A 222 13.74 -4.08 -9.24
C GLN A 222 15.11 -4.68 -8.87
N LYS A 223 15.54 -4.56 -7.61
CA LYS A 223 16.94 -4.81 -7.21
C LYS A 223 17.20 -6.17 -6.60
N ASP A 224 16.23 -6.76 -5.92
CA ASP A 224 16.44 -7.95 -5.07
C ASP A 224 15.73 -9.22 -5.55
N ASN A 225 14.96 -9.15 -6.65
CA ASN A 225 14.13 -10.26 -7.17
C ASN A 225 13.21 -10.91 -6.12
N ILE A 226 12.87 -10.20 -5.04
CA ILE A 226 12.07 -10.77 -3.95
C ILE A 226 10.59 -10.91 -4.33
N GLY A 227 10.12 -10.18 -5.33
CA GLY A 227 8.70 -10.13 -5.66
C GLY A 227 7.89 -9.53 -4.51
N ARG A 228 8.35 -8.40 -3.97
CA ARG A 228 7.72 -7.74 -2.83
C ARG A 228 6.40 -7.07 -3.24
N ILE A 229 5.38 -7.23 -2.40
CA ILE A 229 4.18 -6.39 -2.43
C ILE A 229 4.49 -5.14 -1.62
N ILE A 230 4.24 -3.97 -2.21
CA ILE A 230 4.38 -2.68 -1.55
C ILE A 230 3.01 -2.02 -1.51
N ILE A 231 2.53 -1.68 -0.31
CA ILE A 231 1.27 -0.97 -0.11
C ILE A 231 1.57 0.32 0.64
N ALA A 232 1.26 1.46 0.05
CA ALA A 232 1.48 2.76 0.66
C ALA A 232 0.18 3.55 0.77
N SER A 233 -0.11 4.10 1.94
CA SER A 233 -1.16 5.11 2.05
C SER A 233 -0.58 6.47 1.66
N ILE A 234 -1.22 7.17 0.72
CA ILE A 234 -0.79 8.50 0.28
C ILE A 234 -1.78 9.53 0.83
N HIS A 235 -1.23 10.56 1.46
CA HIS A 235 -2.01 11.71 1.88
C HIS A 235 -2.06 12.71 0.72
N GLN A 236 -3.26 13.05 0.27
CA GLN A 236 -3.49 14.23 -0.55
C GLN A 236 -4.38 15.22 0.19
N PRO A 237 -4.13 16.53 0.04
CA PRO A 237 -4.96 17.57 0.62
C PRO A 237 -6.35 17.57 -0.05
N GLY A 238 -7.38 17.43 0.77
CA GLY A 238 -8.78 17.41 0.34
C GLY A 238 -9.62 16.88 1.51
N ALA A 239 -10.66 17.61 1.89
CA ALA A 239 -11.57 17.18 2.94
C ALA A 239 -12.68 16.31 2.31
N LYS A 240 -13.06 15.19 2.95
CA LYS A 240 -14.24 14.30 2.68
C LYS A 240 -14.41 13.55 1.33
N ALA A 241 -13.40 12.81 0.87
CA ALA A 241 -13.55 11.68 -0.07
C ALA A 241 -13.70 10.28 0.60
N LYS A 242 -14.28 9.31 -0.13
CA LYS A 242 -14.21 7.87 0.25
C LYS A 242 -12.80 7.32 -0.03
N LEU A 243 -12.46 6.18 0.58
CA LEU A 243 -11.17 5.50 0.39
C LEU A 243 -11.05 4.99 -1.05
N CYS A 244 -10.01 5.40 -1.78
CA CYS A 244 -9.70 4.89 -3.12
C CYS A 244 -8.49 3.98 -3.05
N ILE A 245 -8.59 2.81 -3.66
CA ILE A 245 -7.47 1.91 -3.85
C ILE A 245 -7.03 2.09 -5.31
N SER A 246 -5.94 2.83 -5.52
CA SER A 246 -5.40 3.04 -6.85
C SER A 246 -4.38 1.95 -7.18
N VAL A 247 -4.78 1.07 -8.09
CA VAL A 247 -3.87 0.20 -8.85
C VAL A 247 -3.47 0.92 -10.15
N SER A 248 -2.36 0.53 -10.77
CA SER A 248 -1.89 1.04 -12.07
C SER A 248 -2.97 1.06 -13.18
N ALA A 249 -4.07 0.32 -13.03
CA ALA A 249 -5.24 0.29 -13.90
C ALA A 249 -6.33 1.36 -13.61
N SER A 250 -6.09 2.33 -12.71
CA SER A 250 -7.11 3.30 -12.28
C SER A 250 -7.59 4.22 -13.41
N ASN A 251 -6.72 4.59 -14.34
CA ASN A 251 -7.11 5.47 -15.47
C ASN A 251 -8.14 4.82 -16.38
N GLU A 252 -7.96 3.54 -16.70
CA GLU A 252 -8.90 2.78 -17.54
C GLU A 252 -10.22 2.56 -16.82
N PHE A 253 -10.19 2.23 -15.52
CA PHE A 253 -11.39 2.05 -14.71
C PHE A 253 -12.26 3.31 -14.69
N PHE A 254 -11.70 4.46 -14.28
CA PHE A 254 -12.43 5.72 -14.25
C PHE A 254 -12.88 6.15 -15.65
N ALA A 255 -12.08 5.92 -16.70
CA ALA A 255 -12.47 6.24 -18.07
C ALA A 255 -13.65 5.36 -18.57
N LEU A 256 -13.65 4.07 -18.25
CA LEU A 256 -14.73 3.13 -18.59
C LEU A 256 -16.05 3.48 -17.89
N ASP A 257 -15.95 3.99 -16.66
CA ASP A 257 -17.11 4.43 -15.87
C ASP A 257 -17.56 5.87 -16.20
N GLY A 258 -17.01 6.49 -17.25
CA GLY A 258 -17.45 7.81 -17.74
C GLY A 258 -16.75 9.01 -17.09
N PHE A 259 -15.69 8.79 -16.33
CA PHE A 259 -14.88 9.81 -15.65
C PHE A 259 -13.41 9.80 -16.13
N PRO A 260 -13.13 10.03 -17.44
CA PRO A 260 -11.76 10.00 -17.95
C PRO A 260 -10.95 11.18 -17.41
N CYS A 261 -9.69 10.91 -17.01
CA CYS A 261 -8.77 11.96 -16.61
C CYS A 261 -8.44 12.89 -17.78
N PRO A 262 -8.61 14.22 -17.65
CA PRO A 262 -8.17 15.19 -18.65
C PRO A 262 -6.66 15.10 -18.94
N SER A 263 -6.28 15.39 -20.18
CA SER A 263 -4.91 15.26 -20.69
C SER A 263 -3.86 16.14 -19.99
N LEU A 264 -4.28 17.21 -19.31
CA LEU A 264 -3.42 18.16 -18.59
C LEU A 264 -3.60 18.13 -17.07
N GLN A 265 -4.33 17.13 -16.55
CA GLN A 265 -4.55 16.98 -15.12
C GLN A 265 -3.77 15.78 -14.58
N ASN A 266 -3.24 15.90 -13.36
CA ASN A 266 -2.69 14.74 -12.66
C ASN A 266 -3.82 13.73 -12.40
N PRO A 267 -3.70 12.46 -12.83
CA PRO A 267 -4.74 11.45 -12.62
C PRO A 267 -5.12 11.22 -11.16
N SER A 268 -4.16 11.30 -10.24
CA SER A 268 -4.44 11.14 -8.80
C SER A 268 -5.32 12.27 -8.28
N ASP A 269 -5.01 13.51 -8.67
CA ASP A 269 -5.83 14.69 -8.32
C ASP A 269 -7.20 14.61 -8.97
N HIS A 270 -7.27 14.13 -10.21
CA HIS A 270 -8.54 13.92 -10.91
C HIS A 270 -9.41 12.90 -10.17
N PHE A 271 -8.91 11.70 -9.89
CA PHE A 271 -9.67 10.65 -9.20
C PHE A 271 -10.15 11.11 -7.83
N LEU A 272 -9.28 11.76 -7.06
CA LEU A 272 -9.68 12.29 -5.76
C LEU A 272 -10.77 13.35 -5.88
N LYS A 273 -10.69 14.28 -6.83
CA LYS A 273 -11.76 15.25 -7.07
C LYS A 273 -13.07 14.54 -7.41
N THR A 274 -13.03 13.56 -8.31
CA THR A 274 -14.18 12.79 -8.75
C THR A 274 -14.90 12.07 -7.60
N ILE A 275 -14.19 11.63 -6.57
CA ILE A 275 -14.80 10.91 -5.42
C ILE A 275 -14.92 11.76 -4.14
N ASN A 276 -14.63 13.07 -4.21
CA ASN A 276 -14.61 13.95 -3.05
C ASN A 276 -15.76 14.97 -3.07
N LYS A 277 -16.64 14.83 -2.07
CA LYS A 277 -17.86 15.64 -1.90
C LYS A 277 -17.60 17.11 -1.61
N ASP A 278 -16.43 17.47 -1.06
CA ASP A 278 -16.16 18.87 -0.76
C ASP A 278 -15.86 19.69 -2.04
N PHE A 279 -15.63 19.04 -3.20
CA PHE A 279 -15.55 19.71 -4.50
C PHE A 279 -16.91 19.85 -5.21
N ASP A 280 -18.03 19.33 -4.66
CA ASP A 280 -19.36 19.51 -5.26
C ASP A 280 -19.71 21.00 -5.46
N LYS A 281 -19.08 21.92 -4.70
CA LYS A 281 -19.23 23.38 -4.85
C LYS A 281 -18.37 24.01 -5.95
N ASP A 282 -17.27 23.37 -6.33
CA ASP A 282 -16.36 23.87 -7.39
C ASP A 282 -16.71 23.29 -8.77
N ILE A 283 -17.53 22.23 -8.82
CA ILE A 283 -17.97 21.57 -10.06
C ILE A 283 -18.99 22.42 -10.86
N GLU A 284 -19.51 23.53 -10.30
CA GLU A 284 -20.38 24.45 -11.05
C GLU A 284 -19.69 25.14 -12.25
N GLN A 285 -18.35 25.08 -12.38
CA GLN A 285 -17.64 25.69 -13.52
C GLN A 285 -16.91 24.72 -14.47
N GLY A 286 -17.29 23.44 -14.44
CA GLY A 286 -17.11 22.57 -15.60
C GLY A 286 -16.16 21.41 -15.36
N PHE A 287 -16.73 20.22 -15.14
CA PHE A 287 -16.38 18.97 -15.81
C PHE A 287 -17.43 17.92 -15.44
N ALA A 288 -18.00 17.29 -16.47
CA ALA A 288 -19.05 16.25 -16.46
C ALA A 288 -20.41 16.68 -15.86
N ASN A 289 -21.49 16.32 -16.58
CA ASN A 289 -22.91 16.46 -16.22
C ASN A 289 -23.13 16.47 -14.71
N GLY A 290 -23.92 17.42 -14.18
CA GLY A 290 -24.16 17.70 -12.75
C GLY A 290 -24.71 16.53 -11.90
N ILE A 291 -23.99 15.41 -11.92
CA ILE A 291 -24.19 14.18 -11.17
C ILE A 291 -23.51 14.42 -9.82
N PRO A 292 -24.26 14.35 -8.70
CA PRO A 292 -23.68 14.51 -7.38
C PRO A 292 -22.57 13.51 -7.13
N THR A 293 -21.49 13.91 -6.45
CA THR A 293 -20.35 13.03 -6.13
C THR A 293 -20.78 11.71 -5.45
N LEU A 294 -21.88 11.70 -4.72
CA LEU A 294 -22.46 10.47 -4.14
C LEU A 294 -22.84 9.41 -5.18
N GLU A 295 -23.43 9.85 -6.29
CA GLU A 295 -23.89 9.01 -7.37
C GLU A 295 -22.69 8.53 -8.21
N VAL A 296 -21.69 9.38 -8.40
CA VAL A 296 -20.38 9.01 -8.97
C VAL A 296 -19.73 7.88 -8.17
N ILE A 297 -19.71 7.99 -6.84
CA ILE A 297 -19.12 6.92 -6.03
C ILE A 297 -19.97 5.65 -6.05
N ASP A 298 -21.29 5.75 -6.15
CA ASP A 298 -22.16 4.56 -6.27
C ASP A 298 -21.92 3.83 -7.61
N ILE A 299 -21.74 4.57 -8.70
CA ILE A 299 -21.36 4.03 -10.01
C ILE A 299 -20.01 3.31 -9.92
N LEU A 300 -18.97 3.99 -9.40
CA LEU A 300 -17.63 3.41 -9.27
C LEU A 300 -17.62 2.20 -8.31
N VAL A 301 -18.41 2.19 -7.24
CA VAL A 301 -18.50 1.02 -6.34
C VAL A 301 -19.21 -0.14 -7.04
N LYS A 302 -20.29 0.12 -7.79
CA LYS A 302 -21.02 -0.92 -8.54
C LYS A 302 -20.20 -1.52 -9.68
N SER A 303 -19.35 -0.74 -10.33
CA SER A 303 -18.47 -1.23 -11.40
C SER A 303 -17.28 -2.05 -10.88
N TYR A 304 -16.95 -1.93 -9.59
CA TYR A 304 -15.87 -2.68 -8.94
C TYR A 304 -16.33 -4.02 -8.30
N CYS A 305 -17.64 -4.23 -8.14
CA CYS A 305 -18.26 -5.44 -7.56
C CYS A 305 -18.90 -6.34 -8.63
#